data_AF-A0A4R9WPN1-F1
#
_entry.id   AF-A0A4R9WPN1-F1
#
_cell.length_a   1.000
_cell.length_b   1.000
_cell.length_c   1.000
_cell.angle_alpha   90.00
_cell.angle_beta   90.00
_cell.angle_gamma   90.00
#
_symmetry.space_group_name_H-M   'P 1'
#
loop_
_entity.id
_entity.type
_entity.pdbx_description
1 polymer ?
#
loop_
_entity_poly.entity_id
_entity_poly.type
_entity_poly.pdbx_seq_one_letter_code
_entity_poly.pdbx_strand_id
1 'polypeptide(L)'
;KAAIINAKGEMQTERVRVATPHPCTPEQLVDALATLVEPLIAKAPAQLMSIGFPGVVRDNRILTAPHFGVEGWRNFALADLLAQKLGGVPVRMIN
;
A
#
# COMPACT_ATOMS: atom_id res chain seq x y z
N LYS A 1 -4.34 -0.39 6.65
CA LYS A 1 -4.44 0.84 7.50
C LYS A 1 -3.48 1.87 6.93
N ALA A 2 -3.79 3.16 7.02
CA ALA A 2 -2.95 4.24 6.49
C ALA A 2 -3.14 5.53 7.30
N ALA A 3 -2.16 6.44 7.22
CA ALA A 3 -2.21 7.80 7.73
C ALA A 3 -1.11 8.63 7.07
N ILE A 4 -1.22 9.96 7.15
CA ILE A 4 -0.15 10.88 6.76
C ILE A 4 0.69 11.20 8.00
N ILE A 5 2.01 11.18 7.84
CA ILE A 5 2.97 11.59 8.86
C ILE A 5 3.92 12.64 8.27
N ASN A 6 4.49 13.48 9.11
CA ASN A 6 5.54 14.41 8.70
C ASN A 6 6.95 13.81 8.88
N ALA A 7 7.98 14.57 8.51
CA ALA A 7 9.38 14.13 8.61
C ALA A 7 9.86 13.85 10.05
N LYS A 8 9.16 14.33 11.08
CA LYS A 8 9.42 14.04 12.49
C LYS A 8 8.70 12.79 12.98
N GLY A 9 7.91 12.14 12.14
CA GLY A 9 7.08 10.99 12.50
C GLY A 9 5.76 11.36 13.20
N GLU A 10 5.39 12.64 13.19
CA GLU A 10 4.15 13.11 13.81
C GLU A 10 2.96 12.87 12.87
N MET A 11 1.87 12.35 13.42
CA MET A 11 0.63 12.09 12.68
C MET A 11 0.00 13.42 12.23
N GLN A 12 -0.26 13.54 10.93
CA GLN A 12 -0.96 14.68 10.33
C GLN A 12 -2.45 14.39 10.10
N THR A 13 -2.82 13.11 10.14
CA THR A 13 -4.21 12.65 10.03
C THR A 13 -4.48 11.54 11.03
N GLU A 14 -5.75 11.33 11.36
CA GLU A 14 -6.16 10.09 12.00
C GLU A 14 -5.87 8.87 11.12
N ARG A 15 -5.74 7.71 11.76
CA ARG A 15 -5.55 6.44 11.06
C ARG A 15 -6.86 6.01 10.41
N VAL A 16 -6.80 5.74 9.11
CA VAL A 16 -7.88 5.07 8.39
C VAL A 16 -7.59 3.58 8.27
N ARG A 17 -8.66 2.78 8.29
CA ARG A 17 -8.58 1.32 8.14
C ARG A 17 -9.77 0.85 7.32
N VAL A 18 -9.49 -0.04 6.38
CA VAL A 18 -10.48 -0.90 5.73
C VAL A 18 -10.18 -2.34 6.13
N ALA A 19 -11.19 -3.21 6.03
CA ALA A 19 -10.98 -4.65 6.16
C ALA A 19 -10.09 -5.14 5.02
N THR A 20 -9.18 -6.06 5.32
CA THR A 20 -8.44 -6.79 4.28
C THR A 20 -9.46 -7.64 3.49
N PRO A 21 -9.51 -7.55 2.15
CA PRO A 21 -10.48 -8.30 1.37
C PRO A 21 -10.31 -9.82 1.55
N HIS A 22 -11.40 -10.57 1.38
CA HIS A 22 -11.36 -12.04 1.39
C HIS A 22 -12.18 -12.61 0.21
N PRO A 23 -11.57 -13.40 -0.68
CA PRO A 23 -10.13 -13.67 -0.78
C PRO A 23 -9.32 -12.36 -0.99
N CYS A 24 -8.01 -12.39 -0.71
CA CYS A 24 -7.14 -11.24 -0.90
C CYS A 24 -6.25 -11.48 -2.11
N THR A 25 -6.78 -11.32 -3.33
CA THR A 25 -5.91 -11.36 -4.53
C THR A 25 -5.05 -10.10 -4.62
N PRO A 26 -3.95 -10.13 -5.39
CA PRO A 26 -3.10 -8.96 -5.57
C PRO A 26 -3.87 -7.73 -6.09
N GLU A 27 -4.78 -7.90 -7.03
CA GLU A 27 -5.59 -6.84 -7.62
C GLU A 27 -6.57 -6.26 -6.59
N GLN A 28 -7.25 -7.12 -5.82
CA GLN A 28 -8.15 -6.68 -4.76
C GLN A 28 -7.42 -5.89 -3.68
N LEU A 29 -6.18 -6.26 -3.36
CA LEU A 29 -5.38 -5.50 -2.40
C LEU A 29 -5.03 -4.11 -2.97
N VAL A 30 -4.65 -4.01 -4.25
CA VAL A 30 -4.38 -2.73 -4.90
C VAL A 30 -5.60 -1.81 -4.82
N ASP A 31 -6.78 -2.30 -5.17
CA ASP A 31 -8.00 -1.50 -5.16
C ASP A 31 -8.41 -1.08 -3.74
N ALA A 32 -8.30 -1.99 -2.77
CA ALA A 32 -8.55 -1.70 -1.37
C ALA A 32 -7.60 -0.63 -0.81
N LEU A 33 -6.32 -0.67 -1.19
CA LEU A 33 -5.33 0.34 -0.80
C LEU A 33 -5.56 1.68 -1.48
N ALA A 34 -5.90 1.69 -2.77
CA ALA A 34 -6.25 2.93 -3.49
C ALA A 34 -7.43 3.62 -2.79
N THR A 35 -8.51 2.88 -2.55
CA THR A 35 -9.72 3.37 -1.86
C THR A 35 -9.41 3.90 -0.45
N LEU A 36 -8.51 3.22 0.27
CA LEU A 36 -8.10 3.64 1.62
C LEU A 36 -7.31 4.96 1.61
N VAL A 37 -6.49 5.19 0.58
CA VAL A 37 -5.49 6.27 0.55
C VAL A 37 -5.98 7.52 -0.21
N GLU A 38 -6.82 7.37 -1.22
CA GLU A 38 -7.46 8.49 -1.95
C GLU A 38 -7.97 9.63 -1.05
N PRO A 39 -8.79 9.37 0.00
CA PRO A 39 -9.28 10.45 0.86
C PRO A 39 -8.19 11.09 1.73
N LEU A 40 -7.07 10.43 1.96
CA LEU A 40 -5.93 11.03 2.66
C LEU A 40 -5.18 11.99 1.75
N ILE A 41 -4.84 11.56 0.54
CA ILE A 41 -4.09 12.38 -0.43
C ILE A 41 -4.93 13.60 -0.86
N ALA A 42 -6.25 13.45 -0.98
CA ALA A 42 -7.14 14.57 -1.26
C ALA A 42 -7.16 15.64 -0.15
N LYS A 43 -6.93 15.25 1.12
CA LYS A 43 -6.85 16.17 2.25
C LYS A 43 -5.50 16.87 2.35
N ALA A 44 -4.42 16.13 2.11
CA ALA A 44 -3.08 16.68 2.11
C ALA A 44 -2.18 15.92 1.11
N PRO A 45 -1.51 16.63 0.19
CA PRO A 45 -0.65 15.98 -0.79
C PRO A 45 0.54 15.30 -0.10
N ALA A 46 0.81 14.06 -0.50
CA ALA A 46 1.96 13.29 -0.04
C ALA A 46 3.09 13.32 -1.07
N GLN A 47 4.33 13.48 -0.60
CA GLN A 47 5.53 13.47 -1.46
C GLN A 47 6.05 12.04 -1.71
N LEU A 48 5.76 11.12 -0.80
CA LEU A 48 6.22 9.73 -0.80
C LEU A 48 5.19 8.88 -0.07
N MET A 49 5.01 7.64 -0.53
CA MET A 49 4.26 6.62 0.18
C MET A 49 5.18 5.47 0.61
N SER A 50 5.03 5.02 1.86
CA SER A 50 5.73 3.84 2.37
C SER A 50 4.73 2.77 2.77
N ILE A 51 4.97 1.53 2.35
CA ILE A 51 4.11 0.38 2.61
C ILE A 51 4.92 -0.67 3.38
N GLY A 52 4.43 -1.03 4.56
CA GLY A 52 4.84 -2.27 5.23
C GLY A 52 4.00 -3.43 4.69
N PHE A 53 4.65 -4.46 4.16
CA PHE A 53 3.98 -5.64 3.62
C PHE A 53 4.34 -6.90 4.42
N PRO A 54 3.36 -7.70 4.89
CA PRO A 54 3.61 -8.89 5.73
C PRO A 54 4.11 -10.11 4.92
N GLY A 55 5.18 -9.94 4.15
CA GLY A 55 5.77 -10.97 3.30
C GLY A 55 7.12 -10.51 2.76
N VAL A 56 7.82 -11.37 2.02
CA VAL A 56 9.16 -10.98 1.51
C VAL A 56 8.99 -9.96 0.40
N VAL A 57 9.68 -8.83 0.53
CA VAL A 57 9.76 -7.77 -0.47
C VAL A 57 11.21 -7.63 -0.94
N ARG A 58 11.41 -7.53 -2.25
CA ARG A 58 12.70 -7.19 -2.85
C ARG A 58 12.48 -6.30 -4.05
N ASP A 59 13.30 -5.27 -4.21
CA ASP A 59 13.23 -4.33 -5.34
C ASP A 59 11.82 -3.74 -5.55
N ASN A 60 11.13 -3.37 -4.45
CA ASN A 60 9.74 -2.89 -4.46
C ASN A 60 8.69 -3.89 -4.98
N ARG A 61 9.02 -5.18 -5.07
CA ARG A 61 8.13 -6.26 -5.51
C ARG A 61 7.93 -7.29 -4.43
N ILE A 62 6.72 -7.83 -4.35
CA ILE A 62 6.40 -8.92 -3.43
C ILE A 62 6.96 -10.21 -4.02
N LEU A 63 7.63 -11.00 -3.19
CA LEU A 63 8.14 -12.32 -3.56
C LEU A 63 7.30 -13.45 -2.97
N THR A 64 6.80 -13.27 -1.74
CA THR A 64 5.98 -14.26 -1.03
C THR A 64 4.88 -13.60 -0.20
N ALA A 65 3.72 -14.23 -0.14
CA ALA A 65 2.62 -13.85 0.76
C ALA A 65 1.78 -15.08 1.17
N PRO A 66 2.37 -16.07 1.87
CA PRO A 66 1.72 -17.36 2.14
C PRO A 66 0.45 -17.23 2.99
N HIS A 67 0.37 -16.18 3.81
CA HIS A 67 -0.75 -15.94 4.73
C HIS A 67 -2.07 -15.57 4.01
N PHE A 68 -2.02 -15.17 2.72
CA PHE A 68 -3.24 -14.89 1.95
C PHE A 68 -3.86 -16.14 1.32
N GLY A 69 -3.12 -17.25 1.24
CA GLY A 69 -3.64 -18.52 0.69
C GLY A 69 -4.05 -18.48 -0.78
N VAL A 70 -3.68 -17.41 -1.51
CA VAL A 70 -3.96 -17.25 -2.94
C VAL A 70 -2.65 -17.07 -3.71
N GLU A 71 -2.66 -17.42 -4.99
CA GLU A 71 -1.52 -17.27 -5.89
C GLU A 71 -1.41 -15.83 -6.44
N GLY A 72 -0.42 -15.58 -7.30
CA GLY A 72 -0.25 -14.28 -7.98
C GLY A 72 0.66 -13.27 -7.28
N TRP A 73 1.12 -13.57 -6.06
CA TRP A 73 1.99 -12.66 -5.29
C TRP A 73 3.46 -12.63 -5.74
N ARG A 74 3.93 -13.67 -6.42
CA ARG A 74 5.34 -13.80 -6.79
C ARG A 74 5.69 -12.76 -7.84
N ASN A 75 6.70 -11.94 -7.54
CA ASN A 75 7.17 -10.83 -8.36
C ASN A 75 6.10 -9.75 -8.65
N PHE A 76 5.10 -9.63 -7.77
CA PHE A 76 3.99 -8.69 -7.95
C PHE A 76 4.42 -7.25 -7.64
N ALA A 77 4.14 -6.33 -8.56
CA ALA A 77 4.57 -4.94 -8.52
C ALA A 77 3.54 -4.04 -7.81
N LEU A 78 3.26 -4.32 -6.53
CA LEU A 78 2.27 -3.57 -5.74
C LEU A 78 2.59 -2.06 -5.70
N ALA A 79 3.87 -1.71 -5.50
CA ALA A 79 4.31 -0.33 -5.44
C ALA A 79 3.97 0.45 -6.73
N ASP A 80 4.30 -0.12 -7.88
CA ASP A 80 4.12 0.53 -9.18
C ASP A 80 2.64 0.69 -9.53
N LEU A 81 1.84 -0.35 -9.29
CA LEU A 81 0.39 -0.32 -9.56
C LEU A 81 -0.32 0.71 -8.68
N LEU A 82 0.06 0.81 -7.41
CA LEU A 82 -0.53 1.79 -6.50
C LEU A 82 -0.08 3.21 -6.85
N ALA A 83 1.19 3.40 -7.19
CA ALA A 83 1.70 4.68 -7.68
C ALA A 83 0.94 5.14 -8.93
N GLN A 84 0.73 4.24 -9.89
CA GLN A 84 -0.02 4.54 -11.12
C GLN A 84 -1.46 4.97 -10.83
N LYS A 85 -2.14 4.30 -9.90
CA LYS A 85 -3.53 4.62 -9.52
C LYS A 85 -3.66 5.95 -8.77
N LEU A 86 -2.64 6.33 -8.00
CA LEU A 86 -2.69 7.50 -7.11
C LEU A 86 -1.90 8.70 -7.64
N GLY A 87 -1.85 8.86 -8.97
CA GLY A 87 -1.28 10.06 -9.60
C GLY A 87 0.25 10.11 -9.62
N GLY A 88 0.93 8.97 -9.50
CA GLY A 88 2.38 8.87 -9.67
C GLY A 88 3.20 9.19 -8.41
N VAL A 89 2.58 9.22 -7.23
CA VAL A 89 3.32 9.40 -5.97
C VAL A 89 4.35 8.26 -5.83
N PRO A 90 5.65 8.55 -5.62
CA PRO A 90 6.66 7.53 -5.44
C PRO A 90 6.32 6.60 -4.26
N VAL A 91 6.40 5.29 -4.47
CA VAL A 91 6.11 4.27 -3.46
C VAL A 91 7.36 3.49 -3.09
N ARG A 92 7.56 3.24 -1.80
CA ARG A 92 8.58 2.32 -1.27
C ARG A 92 7.94 1.24 -0.40
N MET A 93 8.45 0.03 -0.52
CA MET A 93 7.98 -1.11 0.25
C MET A 93 9.07 -1.67 1.16
N ILE A 94 8.66 -2.09 2.35
CA ILE A 94 9.50 -2.80 3.32
C ILE A 94 8.70 -3.98 3.91
N ASN A 95 9.40 -5.03 4.33
CA ASN A 95 8.82 -6.16 5.06
C ASN A 95 9.03 -6.05 6.57
#